data_AF-A0A6A4GUG4-F1
#
_entry.id   AF-A0A6A4GUG4-F1
#
_cell.length_a   1.000
_cell.length_b   1.000
_cell.length_c   1.000
_cell.angle_alpha   90.00
_cell.angle_beta   90.00
_cell.angle_gamma   90.00
#
_symmetry.space_group_name_H-M   'P 1'
#
loop_
_entity.id
_entity.type
_entity.pdbx_description
1 polymer ?
#
loop_
_entity_poly.entity_id
_entity_poly.type
_entity_poly.pdbx_seq_one_letter_code
_entity_poly.pdbx_strand_id
1 'polypeptide(L)'
;MAQSSEDILNDALSFLGGAPVIDDEIISYGPLKLTVAPKEGKANTLLADHLFSPSLLLAERIERGLIDLQGKTLIELGAGCSLPSLASCIISNSSNTPSLVVTSDYPDPIILRNLQRNVDRNRALVLPSCQLHCRGYEWGEDIQELLALLPSDNTAFEIVILSDLLHFDSSHDVLVKSLSLLLAKTTDARVYVAAGKYTLPEVCSSFLQKATESGFVLQEQIDEDRSRWLGTLPVSNLDSEALAVRKDNCRFWIGRWANV
;
A
#
# COMPACT_ATOMS: atom_id res chain seq x y z
N MET A 1 -12.61 21.08 -24.47
CA MET A 1 -11.37 20.52 -23.91
C MET A 1 -11.76 19.25 -23.21
N ALA A 2 -11.16 18.11 -23.55
CA ALA A 2 -11.42 16.86 -22.85
C ALA A 2 -10.81 16.99 -21.44
N GLN A 3 -11.62 16.73 -20.41
CA GLN A 3 -11.13 16.58 -19.04
C GLN A 3 -10.11 15.43 -19.01
N SER A 4 -8.97 15.63 -18.37
CA SER A 4 -7.98 14.55 -18.23
C SER A 4 -8.54 13.46 -17.31
N SER A 5 -8.05 12.23 -17.44
CA SER A 5 -8.39 11.14 -16.51
C SER A 5 -8.07 11.50 -15.06
N GLU A 6 -7.03 12.31 -14.84
CA GLU A 6 -6.65 12.87 -13.54
C GLU A 6 -7.70 13.85 -13.00
N ASP A 7 -8.26 14.71 -13.85
CA ASP A 7 -9.36 15.61 -13.47
C ASP A 7 -10.62 14.83 -13.09
N ILE A 8 -10.94 13.77 -13.84
CA ILE A 8 -12.10 12.91 -13.58
C ILE A 8 -11.92 12.13 -12.27
N LEU A 9 -10.71 11.64 -11.99
CA LEU A 9 -10.40 10.95 -10.74
C LEU A 9 -10.50 11.90 -9.54
N ASN A 10 -9.94 13.11 -9.66
CA ASN A 10 -10.03 14.14 -8.63
C ASN A 10 -11.48 14.57 -8.36
N ASP A 11 -12.28 14.76 -9.42
CA ASP A 11 -13.70 15.08 -9.29
C ASP A 11 -14.49 13.93 -8.66
N ALA A 12 -14.21 12.67 -9.04
CA ALA A 12 -14.83 11.49 -8.44
C ALA A 12 -14.47 11.32 -6.94
N LEU A 13 -13.23 11.64 -6.56
CA LEU A 13 -12.78 11.61 -5.16
C LEU A 13 -13.48 12.69 -4.32
N SER A 14 -13.73 13.88 -4.88
CA SER A 14 -14.52 14.92 -4.23
C SER A 14 -15.99 14.53 -4.05
N PHE A 15 -16.57 13.83 -5.04
CA PHE A 15 -17.97 13.39 -5.03
C PHE A 15 -18.23 12.23 -4.05
N LEU A 16 -17.22 11.39 -3.77
CA LEU A 16 -17.30 10.27 -2.83
C LEU A 16 -17.02 10.67 -1.35
N GLY A 17 -17.15 11.96 -1.03
CA GLY A 17 -17.04 12.47 0.35
C GLY A 17 -15.66 13.01 0.73
N GLY A 18 -14.84 13.45 -0.24
CA GLY A 18 -13.63 14.21 0.04
C GLY A 18 -13.96 15.67 0.35
N ALA A 19 -14.10 16.02 1.63
CA ALA A 19 -14.00 17.43 2.02
C ALA A 19 -12.59 17.96 1.68
N PRO A 20 -12.43 19.24 1.30
CA PRO A 20 -11.11 19.81 1.02
C PRO A 20 -10.21 19.63 2.26
N VAL A 21 -9.05 19.00 2.06
CA VAL A 21 -8.09 18.70 3.12
C VAL A 21 -7.53 20.01 3.67
N ILE A 22 -7.87 20.30 4.92
CA ILE A 22 -7.22 21.33 5.75
C ILE A 22 -5.85 20.77 6.14
N ASP A 23 -4.79 21.58 6.09
CA ASP A 23 -3.49 21.21 6.62
C ASP A 23 -3.62 20.71 8.07
N ASP A 24 -2.98 19.57 8.36
CA ASP A 24 -2.87 18.93 9.68
C ASP A 24 -4.12 18.25 10.28
N GLU A 25 -5.10 17.76 9.47
CA GLU A 25 -6.06 16.80 10.01
C GLU A 25 -5.39 15.42 10.21
N ILE A 26 -5.18 15.03 11.46
CA ILE A 26 -4.61 13.73 11.80
C ILE A 26 -5.63 12.62 11.50
N ILE A 27 -5.27 11.71 10.60
CA ILE A 27 -6.03 10.48 10.34
C ILE A 27 -5.62 9.43 11.35
N SER A 28 -6.58 8.86 12.08
CA SER A 28 -6.33 7.71 12.96
C SER A 28 -6.88 6.41 12.40
N TYR A 29 -6.12 5.33 12.57
CA TYR A 29 -6.57 3.95 12.43
C TYR A 29 -6.15 3.22 13.72
N GLY A 30 -7.09 2.99 14.63
CA GLY A 30 -6.79 2.52 15.98
C GLY A 30 -5.74 3.42 16.67
N PRO A 31 -4.59 2.85 17.09
CA PRO A 31 -3.53 3.63 17.75
C PRO A 31 -2.71 4.48 16.78
N LEU A 32 -2.78 4.23 15.47
CA LEU A 32 -1.98 4.92 14.46
C LEU A 32 -2.43 6.38 14.30
N LYS A 33 -1.47 7.26 14.05
CA LYS A 33 -1.69 8.68 13.75
C LYS A 33 -0.93 9.07 12.48
N LEU A 34 -1.65 9.39 11.42
CA LEU A 34 -1.11 9.62 10.07
C LEU A 34 -1.51 11.01 9.56
N THR A 35 -0.73 11.50 8.62
CA THR A 35 -1.04 12.65 7.76
C THR A 35 -0.79 12.29 6.31
N VAL A 36 -1.43 12.98 5.38
CA VAL A 36 -1.14 12.90 3.94
C VAL A 36 -0.16 14.00 3.54
N ALA A 37 0.54 13.83 2.41
CA ALA A 37 1.39 14.90 1.92
C ALA A 37 0.55 16.14 1.55
N PRO A 38 1.08 17.37 1.67
CA PRO A 38 0.35 18.55 1.22
C PRO A 38 0.08 18.47 -0.28
N LYS A 39 -1.05 19.03 -0.73
CA LYS A 39 -1.49 19.03 -2.13
C LYS A 39 -0.69 20.00 -3.00
N GLU A 40 0.59 19.69 -3.21
CA GLU A 40 1.53 20.50 -3.97
C GLU A 40 2.55 19.63 -4.73
N GLY A 41 3.10 20.18 -5.83
CA GLY A 41 4.18 19.55 -6.58
C GLY A 41 3.92 18.09 -6.95
N LYS A 42 4.93 17.24 -6.71
CA LYS A 42 4.84 15.80 -6.99
C LYS A 42 3.85 15.07 -6.10
N ALA A 43 3.61 15.55 -4.88
CA ALA A 43 2.63 14.93 -3.99
C ALA A 43 1.21 14.99 -4.58
N ASN A 44 0.84 16.07 -5.26
CA ASN A 44 -0.44 16.16 -5.96
C ASN A 44 -0.46 15.32 -7.24
N THR A 45 0.58 15.37 -8.08
CA THR A 45 0.57 14.62 -9.37
C THR A 45 0.74 13.11 -9.21
N LEU A 46 1.34 12.67 -8.10
CA LEU A 46 1.49 11.25 -7.75
C LEU A 46 0.48 10.82 -6.69
N LEU A 47 -0.49 11.68 -6.36
CA LEU A 47 -1.60 11.42 -5.43
C LEU A 47 -1.17 10.98 -4.01
N ALA A 48 0.02 11.36 -3.56
CA ALA A 48 0.50 11.11 -2.19
C ALA A 48 -0.21 11.99 -1.13
N ASP A 49 -1.08 12.91 -1.57
CA ASP A 49 -1.92 13.78 -0.76
C ASP A 49 -3.26 13.14 -0.33
N HIS A 50 -3.46 11.84 -0.60
CA HIS A 50 -4.71 11.14 -0.29
C HIS A 50 -4.48 9.84 0.52
N LEU A 51 -5.50 9.45 1.29
CA LEU A 51 -5.65 8.09 1.81
C LEU A 51 -6.74 7.37 1.00
N PHE A 52 -6.32 6.43 0.15
CA PHE A 52 -7.21 5.68 -0.73
C PHE A 52 -7.86 4.47 -0.06
N SER A 53 -9.05 4.08 -0.52
CA SER A 53 -9.79 2.91 -0.01
C SER A 53 -9.00 1.59 -0.01
N PRO A 54 -8.16 1.29 -1.02
CA PRO A 54 -7.36 0.06 -1.02
C PRO A 54 -6.35 0.00 0.14
N SER A 55 -5.91 1.14 0.65
CA SER A 55 -5.04 1.24 1.82
C SER A 55 -5.79 0.83 3.10
N LEU A 56 -7.05 1.28 3.25
CA LEU A 56 -7.95 0.85 4.33
C LEU A 56 -8.27 -0.65 4.24
N LEU A 57 -8.55 -1.16 3.04
CA LEU A 57 -8.77 -2.60 2.83
C LEU A 57 -7.57 -3.42 3.30
N LEU A 58 -6.35 -3.06 2.89
CA LEU A 58 -5.14 -3.78 3.30
C LEU A 58 -4.90 -3.68 4.82
N ALA A 59 -5.16 -2.51 5.43
CA ALA A 59 -5.06 -2.33 6.88
C ALA A 59 -6.04 -3.23 7.65
N GLU A 60 -7.30 -3.36 7.19
CA GLU A 60 -8.30 -4.27 7.76
C GLU A 60 -7.80 -5.73 7.71
N ARG A 61 -7.25 -6.14 6.56
CA ARG A 61 -6.72 -7.50 6.40
C ARG A 61 -5.55 -7.79 7.33
N ILE A 62 -4.67 -6.81 7.52
CA ILE A 62 -3.54 -6.90 8.45
C ILE A 62 -4.05 -7.00 9.89
N GLU A 63 -4.98 -6.13 10.29
CA GLU A 63 -5.60 -6.15 11.62
C GLU A 63 -6.24 -7.51 11.91
N ARG A 64 -6.92 -8.08 10.92
CA ARG A 64 -7.59 -9.37 11.02
C ARG A 64 -6.65 -10.58 10.91
N GLY A 65 -5.35 -10.36 10.69
CA GLY A 65 -4.37 -11.44 10.52
C GLY A 65 -4.56 -12.26 9.24
N LEU A 66 -5.19 -11.69 8.21
CA LEU A 66 -5.43 -12.35 6.92
C LEU A 66 -4.22 -12.28 5.97
N ILE A 67 -3.22 -11.47 6.34
CA ILE A 67 -1.90 -11.45 5.70
C ILE A 67 -0.94 -12.14 6.66
N ASP A 68 -0.30 -13.22 6.20
CA ASP A 68 0.75 -13.89 6.95
C ASP A 68 2.01 -13.02 6.91
N LEU A 69 2.35 -12.46 8.06
CA LEU A 69 3.47 -11.55 8.27
C LEU A 69 4.53 -12.19 9.16
N GLN A 70 4.26 -13.34 9.79
CA GLN A 70 5.04 -13.84 10.92
C GLN A 70 6.52 -14.02 10.56
N GLY A 71 7.39 -13.18 11.14
CA GLY A 71 8.84 -13.22 10.93
C GLY A 71 9.29 -12.79 9.53
N LYS A 72 8.37 -12.42 8.63
CA LYS A 72 8.67 -12.12 7.22
C LYS A 72 9.23 -10.71 7.04
N THR A 73 9.93 -10.53 5.93
CA THR A 73 10.41 -9.24 5.43
C THR A 73 9.39 -8.62 4.47
N LEU A 74 9.00 -7.37 4.69
CA LEU A 74 7.97 -6.66 3.94
C LEU A 74 8.49 -5.35 3.35
N ILE A 75 8.11 -5.06 2.10
CA ILE A 75 8.23 -3.73 1.50
C ILE A 75 6.89 -3.26 0.92
N GLU A 76 6.56 -2.00 1.17
CA GLU A 76 5.46 -1.30 0.50
C GLU A 76 6.03 -0.31 -0.52
N LEU A 77 5.53 -0.40 -1.76
CA LEU A 77 5.85 0.55 -2.82
C LEU A 77 4.75 1.62 -2.90
N GLY A 78 5.12 2.89 -3.12
CA GLY A 78 4.16 3.99 -3.26
C GLY A 78 3.25 4.13 -2.04
N ALA A 79 3.85 4.18 -0.85
CA ALA A 79 3.13 4.03 0.41
C ALA A 79 2.18 5.20 0.76
N GLY A 80 2.37 6.38 0.18
CA GLY A 80 1.64 7.61 0.49
C GLY A 80 1.75 7.96 1.97
N CYS A 81 0.71 7.68 2.74
CA CYS A 81 0.69 7.89 4.19
C CYS A 81 1.19 6.68 5.02
N SER A 82 1.56 5.56 4.40
CA SER A 82 2.14 4.35 5.05
C SER A 82 1.18 3.55 5.92
N LEU A 83 -0.14 3.64 5.69
CA LEU A 83 -1.11 2.93 6.54
C LEU A 83 -0.88 1.41 6.55
N PRO A 84 -0.69 0.69 5.42
CA PRO A 84 -0.47 -0.76 5.42
C PRO A 84 0.84 -1.14 6.11
N SER A 85 1.96 -0.47 5.79
CA SER A 85 3.24 -0.71 6.47
C SER A 85 3.15 -0.49 7.98
N LEU A 86 2.59 0.63 8.43
CA LEU A 86 2.46 0.93 9.85
C LEU A 86 1.49 -0.03 10.56
N ALA A 87 0.38 -0.40 9.92
CA ALA A 87 -0.51 -1.43 10.45
C ALA A 87 0.24 -2.77 10.63
N SER A 88 1.09 -3.14 9.67
CA SER A 88 1.83 -4.41 9.70
C SER A 88 2.81 -4.54 10.86
N CYS A 89 3.44 -3.45 11.31
CA CYS A 89 4.43 -3.49 12.39
C CYS A 89 3.92 -3.01 13.76
N ILE A 90 2.68 -2.52 13.85
CA ILE A 90 2.09 -1.95 15.09
C ILE A 90 0.81 -2.68 15.49
N ILE A 91 -0.08 -2.95 14.53
CA ILE A 91 -1.43 -3.48 14.79
C ILE A 91 -1.47 -5.00 14.67
N SER A 92 -0.64 -5.58 13.81
CA SER A 92 -0.55 -7.04 13.65
C SER A 92 -0.50 -7.74 15.02
N ASN A 93 -1.18 -8.87 15.16
CA ASN A 93 -1.06 -9.68 16.37
C ASN A 93 0.42 -10.00 16.67
N SER A 94 0.83 -10.04 17.94
CA SER A 94 2.19 -10.38 18.36
C SER A 94 2.69 -11.72 17.83
N SER A 95 1.80 -12.66 17.50
CA SER A 95 2.15 -13.93 16.85
C SER A 95 2.27 -13.85 15.33
N ASN A 96 1.94 -12.71 14.73
CA ASN A 96 1.92 -12.46 13.28
C ASN A 96 2.67 -11.15 12.95
N THR A 97 3.77 -10.89 13.65
CA THR A 97 4.57 -9.67 13.47
C THR A 97 5.68 -9.90 12.44
N PRO A 98 5.88 -9.00 11.45
CA PRO A 98 7.02 -9.08 10.54
C PRO A 98 8.34 -8.75 11.24
N SER A 99 9.43 -9.32 10.76
CA SER A 99 10.77 -9.02 11.28
C SER A 99 11.27 -7.66 10.78
N LEU A 100 10.87 -7.27 9.57
CA LEU A 100 11.28 -6.04 8.91
C LEU A 100 10.14 -5.50 8.03
N VAL A 101 9.92 -4.19 8.13
CA VAL A 101 9.03 -3.42 7.25
C VAL A 101 9.81 -2.25 6.67
N VAL A 102 9.79 -2.15 5.34
CA VAL A 102 10.30 -1.02 4.59
C VAL A 102 9.12 -0.32 3.92
N THR A 103 8.84 0.91 4.34
CA THR A 103 7.87 1.77 3.64
C THR A 103 8.62 2.66 2.66
N SER A 104 8.17 2.68 1.40
CA SER A 104 8.86 3.42 0.35
C SER A 104 7.92 4.20 -0.56
N ASP A 105 8.41 5.32 -1.06
CA ASP A 105 7.69 6.18 -2.00
C ASP A 105 8.68 6.97 -2.87
N TYR A 106 8.17 7.67 -3.89
CA TYR A 106 8.95 8.47 -4.83
C TYR A 106 9.91 9.42 -4.08
N PRO A 107 11.17 9.56 -4.53
CA PRO A 107 12.21 10.34 -3.84
C PRO A 107 12.03 11.86 -3.99
N ASP A 108 10.82 12.34 -3.71
CA ASP A 108 10.47 13.76 -3.63
C ASP A 108 10.51 14.24 -2.16
N PRO A 109 11.12 15.41 -1.87
CA PRO A 109 11.23 15.92 -0.51
C PRO A 109 9.91 16.15 0.22
N ILE A 110 8.80 16.47 -0.47
CA ILE A 110 7.49 16.71 0.14
C ILE A 110 6.87 15.37 0.56
N ILE A 111 6.86 14.41 -0.36
CA ILE A 111 6.35 13.06 -0.13
C ILE A 111 7.13 12.39 1.02
N LEU A 112 8.46 12.33 0.91
CA LEU A 112 9.31 11.66 1.89
C LEU A 112 9.28 12.34 3.26
N ARG A 113 9.14 13.66 3.32
CA ARG A 113 8.98 14.37 4.60
C ARG A 113 7.69 13.97 5.30
N ASN A 114 6.57 13.84 4.59
CA ASN A 114 5.33 13.36 5.20
C ASN A 114 5.44 11.90 5.63
N LEU A 115 5.98 11.04 4.76
CA LEU A 115 6.18 9.62 5.03
C LEU A 115 7.04 9.41 6.30
N GLN A 116 8.16 10.11 6.40
CA GLN A 116 9.05 10.08 7.56
C GLN A 116 8.36 10.60 8.83
N ARG A 117 7.58 11.69 8.73
CA ARG A 117 6.78 12.19 9.86
C ARG A 117 5.77 11.16 10.37
N ASN A 118 5.11 10.42 9.49
CA ASN A 118 4.21 9.34 9.89
C ASN A 118 4.97 8.21 10.61
N VAL A 119 6.12 7.80 10.08
CA VAL A 119 6.97 6.81 10.73
C VAL A 119 7.40 7.27 12.13
N ASP A 120 7.90 8.50 12.27
CA ASP A 120 8.41 9.00 13.55
C ASP A 120 7.30 9.21 14.58
N ARG A 121 6.12 9.68 14.15
CA ARG A 121 4.95 9.85 15.02
C ARG A 121 4.49 8.53 15.64
N ASN A 122 4.66 7.42 14.93
CA ASN A 122 4.21 6.10 15.36
C ASN A 122 5.35 5.20 15.87
N ARG A 123 6.60 5.66 15.85
CA ARG A 123 7.80 4.85 16.13
C ARG A 123 7.77 4.16 17.50
N ALA A 124 7.22 4.82 18.51
CA ALA A 124 7.11 4.27 19.86
C ALA A 124 6.09 3.11 19.99
N LEU A 125 5.25 2.91 18.97
CA LEU A 125 4.24 1.87 18.92
C LEU A 125 4.70 0.62 18.16
N VAL A 126 5.85 0.70 17.45
CA VAL A 126 6.38 -0.42 16.66
C VAL A 126 6.68 -1.59 17.59
N LEU A 127 6.21 -2.78 17.19
CA LEU A 127 6.37 -3.99 17.97
C LEU A 127 7.87 -4.31 18.13
N PRO A 128 8.34 -4.72 19.33
CA PRO A 128 9.77 -4.88 19.61
C PRO A 128 10.53 -5.84 18.68
N SER A 129 9.82 -6.81 18.10
CA SER A 129 10.37 -7.80 17.17
C SER A 129 10.41 -7.33 15.70
N CYS A 130 9.99 -6.10 15.42
CA CYS A 130 9.89 -5.55 14.07
C CYS A 130 10.83 -4.35 13.89
N GLN A 131 11.60 -4.35 12.80
CA GLN A 131 12.34 -3.17 12.34
C GLN A 131 11.50 -2.39 11.34
N LEU A 132 11.49 -1.05 11.44
CA LEU A 132 10.76 -0.16 10.53
C LEU A 132 11.69 0.87 9.90
N HIS A 133 11.77 0.86 8.57
CA HIS A 133 12.55 1.81 7.77
C HIS A 133 11.69 2.56 6.76
N CYS A 134 12.02 3.83 6.54
CA CYS A 134 11.45 4.69 5.50
C CYS A 134 12.53 4.98 4.46
N ARG A 135 12.23 4.78 3.16
CA ARG A 135 13.19 4.99 2.07
C ARG A 135 12.53 5.66 0.85
N GLY A 136 13.31 6.48 0.16
CA GLY A 136 12.94 6.93 -1.19
C GLY A 136 13.22 5.82 -2.20
N TYR A 137 12.28 5.58 -3.11
CA TYR A 137 12.45 4.63 -4.20
C TYR A 137 11.55 5.01 -5.38
N GLU A 138 12.17 5.24 -6.53
CA GLU A 138 11.50 5.41 -7.81
C GLU A 138 11.38 4.03 -8.48
N TRP A 139 10.18 3.68 -8.95
CA TRP A 139 9.96 2.35 -9.49
C TRP A 139 10.81 2.10 -10.74
N GLY A 140 11.44 0.92 -10.78
CA GLY A 140 12.28 0.47 -11.88
C GLY A 140 13.74 0.87 -11.74
N GLU A 141 14.09 1.68 -10.74
CA GLU A 141 15.47 2.08 -10.46
C GLU A 141 16.23 1.03 -9.64
N ASP A 142 17.46 1.36 -9.26
CA ASP A 142 18.32 0.49 -8.45
C ASP A 142 17.71 0.19 -7.07
N ILE A 143 17.84 -1.07 -6.64
CA ILE A 143 17.25 -1.57 -5.39
C ILE A 143 18.28 -1.89 -4.31
N GLN A 144 19.57 -1.61 -4.52
CA GLN A 144 20.62 -2.05 -3.60
C GLN A 144 20.45 -1.45 -2.20
N GLU A 145 20.03 -0.19 -2.10
CA GLU A 145 19.76 0.45 -0.80
C GLU A 145 18.58 -0.17 -0.05
N LEU A 146 17.60 -0.72 -0.78
CA LEU A 146 16.47 -1.44 -0.19
C LEU A 146 16.90 -2.83 0.28
N LEU A 147 17.64 -3.57 -0.57
CA LEU A 147 18.14 -4.90 -0.24
C LEU A 147 19.16 -4.89 0.90
N ALA A 148 19.94 -3.80 1.05
CA ALA A 148 20.90 -3.64 2.13
C ALA A 148 20.26 -3.58 3.54
N LEU A 149 18.93 -3.40 3.63
CA LEU A 149 18.18 -3.44 4.88
C LEU A 149 17.77 -4.86 5.29
N LEU A 150 17.83 -5.82 4.37
CA LEU A 150 17.43 -7.19 4.64
C LEU A 150 18.40 -7.87 5.63
N PRO A 151 17.91 -8.82 6.45
CA PRO A 151 18.77 -9.74 7.18
C PRO A 151 19.75 -10.45 6.22
N SER A 152 20.92 -10.86 6.72
CA SER A 152 21.98 -11.49 5.92
C SER A 152 21.54 -12.72 5.11
N ASP A 153 20.49 -13.39 5.58
CA ASP A 153 20.00 -14.64 5.02
C ASP A 153 18.93 -14.41 3.93
N ASN A 154 18.50 -13.16 3.73
CA ASN A 154 17.50 -12.74 2.76
C ASN A 154 18.16 -11.99 1.60
N THR A 155 17.82 -12.37 0.37
CA THR A 155 18.28 -11.68 -0.86
C THR A 155 17.21 -10.79 -1.48
N ALA A 156 15.97 -10.89 -1.01
CA ALA A 156 14.79 -10.15 -1.46
C ALA A 156 13.70 -10.19 -0.37
N PHE A 157 12.66 -9.38 -0.53
CA PHE A 157 11.53 -9.30 0.40
C PHE A 157 10.56 -10.47 0.18
N GLU A 158 10.02 -11.02 1.27
CA GLU A 158 9.02 -12.08 1.19
C GLU A 158 7.62 -11.53 0.93
N ILE A 159 7.38 -10.26 1.27
CA ILE A 159 6.10 -9.58 1.07
C ILE A 159 6.32 -8.27 0.34
N VAL A 160 5.57 -8.06 -0.74
CA VAL A 160 5.46 -6.76 -1.41
C VAL A 160 4.00 -6.29 -1.34
N ILE A 161 3.77 -5.05 -0.90
CA ILE A 161 2.45 -4.42 -0.91
C ILE A 161 2.39 -3.35 -2.01
N LEU A 162 1.36 -3.42 -2.86
CA LEU A 162 1.01 -2.41 -3.86
C LEU A 162 -0.40 -1.88 -3.52
N SER A 163 -0.47 -0.74 -2.85
CA SER A 163 -1.74 -0.12 -2.42
C SER A 163 -2.15 0.99 -3.40
N ASP A 164 -3.15 0.70 -4.23
CA ASP A 164 -3.77 1.61 -5.20
C ASP A 164 -2.84 2.18 -6.28
N LEU A 165 -1.87 1.42 -6.76
CA LEU A 165 -0.89 1.90 -7.75
C LEU A 165 -1.29 1.65 -9.21
N LEU A 166 -2.35 0.88 -9.46
CA LEU A 166 -2.65 0.38 -10.80
C LEU A 166 -3.17 1.44 -11.76
N HIS A 167 -3.63 2.60 -11.28
CA HIS A 167 -4.14 3.66 -12.15
C HIS A 167 -3.02 4.39 -12.94
N PHE A 168 -1.74 4.24 -12.54
CA PHE A 168 -0.58 4.73 -13.29
C PHE A 168 -0.21 3.77 -14.44
N ASP A 169 -1.06 3.67 -15.46
CA ASP A 169 -0.93 2.75 -16.59
C ASP A 169 0.44 2.79 -17.29
N SER A 170 0.96 3.99 -17.55
CA SER A 170 2.29 4.23 -18.14
C SER A 170 3.45 3.73 -17.27
N SER A 171 3.22 3.49 -15.98
CA SER A 171 4.23 3.03 -15.02
C SER A 171 4.17 1.53 -14.75
N HIS A 172 3.26 0.78 -15.38
CA HIS A 172 3.12 -0.66 -15.11
C HIS A 172 4.40 -1.45 -15.41
N ASP A 173 5.12 -1.14 -16.48
CA ASP A 173 6.35 -1.85 -16.83
C ASP A 173 7.44 -1.67 -15.76
N VAL A 174 7.63 -0.45 -15.25
CA VAL A 174 8.62 -0.18 -14.20
C VAL A 174 8.18 -0.69 -12.82
N LEU A 175 6.88 -0.73 -12.56
CA LEU A 175 6.32 -1.32 -11.33
C LEU A 175 6.49 -2.84 -11.32
N VAL A 176 6.21 -3.53 -12.43
CA VAL A 176 6.42 -4.98 -12.58
C VAL A 176 7.92 -5.31 -12.54
N LYS A 177 8.78 -4.48 -13.11
CA LYS A 177 10.24 -4.60 -12.96
C LYS A 177 10.65 -4.55 -11.48
N SER A 178 10.16 -3.55 -10.74
CA SER A 178 10.42 -3.44 -9.29
C SER A 178 9.98 -4.67 -8.53
N LEU A 179 8.75 -5.13 -8.79
CA LEU A 179 8.20 -6.34 -8.17
C LEU A 179 9.06 -7.58 -8.45
N SER A 180 9.53 -7.74 -9.69
CA SER A 180 10.41 -8.85 -10.11
C SER A 180 11.76 -8.85 -9.41
N LEU A 181 12.29 -7.67 -9.09
CA LEU A 181 13.58 -7.50 -8.43
C LEU A 181 13.47 -7.62 -6.90
N LEU A 182 12.34 -7.21 -6.32
CA LEU A 182 12.16 -7.10 -4.88
C LEU A 182 11.48 -8.31 -4.24
N LEU A 183 10.67 -9.09 -4.97
CA LEU A 183 9.98 -10.25 -4.39
C LEU A 183 10.87 -11.50 -4.44
N ALA A 184 11.08 -12.11 -3.28
CA ALA A 184 11.82 -13.36 -3.14
C ALA A 184 11.20 -14.48 -3.99
N LYS A 185 12.07 -15.29 -4.61
CA LYS A 185 11.66 -16.49 -5.36
C LYS A 185 11.54 -17.68 -4.41
N THR A 186 10.51 -17.63 -3.55
CA THR A 186 10.17 -18.72 -2.62
C THR A 186 8.68 -19.07 -2.73
N THR A 187 8.31 -20.29 -2.33
CA THR A 187 6.91 -20.76 -2.38
C THR A 187 5.99 -19.95 -1.49
N ASP A 188 6.54 -19.25 -0.49
CA ASP A 188 5.81 -18.51 0.52
C ASP A 188 5.81 -17.00 0.28
N ALA A 189 6.62 -16.50 -0.67
CA ALA A 189 6.65 -15.08 -1.00
C ALA A 189 5.35 -14.65 -1.71
N ARG A 190 4.79 -13.51 -1.29
CA ARG A 190 3.51 -13.00 -1.80
C ARG A 190 3.60 -11.51 -2.14
N VAL A 191 2.90 -11.12 -3.19
CA VAL A 191 2.55 -9.72 -3.43
C VAL A 191 1.07 -9.51 -3.16
N TYR A 192 0.75 -8.44 -2.44
CA TYR A 192 -0.62 -8.04 -2.13
C TYR A 192 -0.93 -6.77 -2.91
N VAL A 193 -1.85 -6.87 -3.87
CA VAL A 193 -2.21 -5.77 -4.76
C VAL A 193 -3.65 -5.39 -4.49
N ALA A 194 -3.92 -4.12 -4.17
CA ALA A 194 -5.27 -3.62 -4.01
C ALA A 194 -5.45 -2.39 -4.91
N ALA A 195 -6.61 -2.26 -5.55
CA ALA A 195 -6.93 -1.11 -6.42
C ALA A 195 -8.38 -0.71 -6.25
N GLY A 196 -8.68 0.58 -6.36
CA GLY A 196 -10.06 1.06 -6.37
C GLY A 196 -10.78 0.67 -7.67
N LYS A 197 -12.11 0.46 -7.60
CA LYS A 197 -12.96 0.20 -8.79
C LYS A 197 -13.05 1.38 -9.76
N TYR A 198 -12.54 2.55 -9.37
CA TYR A 198 -12.29 3.68 -10.27
C TYR A 198 -11.13 3.42 -11.24
N THR A 199 -10.22 2.48 -10.95
CA THR A 199 -9.25 2.00 -11.93
C THR A 199 -9.98 1.11 -12.93
N LEU A 200 -9.99 1.52 -14.19
CA LEU A 200 -10.72 0.84 -15.25
C LEU A 200 -10.29 -0.64 -15.34
N PRO A 201 -11.23 -1.59 -15.54
CA PRO A 201 -10.91 -3.02 -15.61
C PRO A 201 -9.81 -3.38 -16.61
N GLU A 202 -9.76 -2.70 -17.76
CA GLU A 202 -8.73 -2.88 -18.79
C GLU A 202 -7.34 -2.43 -18.35
N VAL A 203 -7.25 -1.38 -17.52
CA VAL A 203 -5.98 -0.91 -16.94
C VAL A 203 -5.47 -1.95 -15.94
N CYS A 204 -6.34 -2.44 -15.04
CA CYS A 204 -6.00 -3.56 -14.15
C CYS A 204 -5.57 -4.80 -14.95
N SER A 205 -6.30 -5.13 -16.02
CA SER A 205 -5.99 -6.30 -16.87
C SER A 205 -4.63 -6.17 -17.57
N SER A 206 -4.27 -4.96 -18.00
CA SER A 206 -2.95 -4.66 -18.58
C SER A 206 -1.82 -4.94 -17.59
N PHE A 207 -1.94 -4.47 -16.33
CA PHE A 207 -0.97 -4.77 -15.28
C PHE A 207 -0.84 -6.28 -15.04
N LEU A 208 -1.97 -6.98 -14.89
CA LEU A 208 -2.00 -8.42 -14.64
C LEU A 208 -1.35 -9.21 -15.79
N GLN A 209 -1.57 -8.79 -17.03
CA GLN A 209 -0.92 -9.37 -18.20
C GLN A 209 0.61 -9.17 -18.15
N LYS A 210 1.08 -7.93 -17.93
CA LYS A 210 2.52 -7.62 -17.82
C LYS A 210 3.20 -8.40 -16.69
N ALA A 211 2.53 -8.53 -15.55
CA ALA A 211 3.02 -9.33 -14.44
C ALA A 211 3.07 -10.82 -14.79
N THR A 212 2.08 -11.34 -15.52
CA THR A 212 2.06 -12.74 -16.01
C THR A 212 3.21 -13.00 -16.99
N GLU A 213 3.45 -12.08 -17.93
CA GLU A 213 4.58 -12.14 -18.87
C GLU A 213 5.93 -12.10 -18.13
N SER A 214 5.98 -11.47 -16.95
CA SER A 214 7.15 -11.45 -16.06
C SER A 214 7.24 -12.64 -15.11
N GLY A 215 6.32 -13.61 -15.18
CA GLY A 215 6.37 -14.86 -14.42
C GLY A 215 5.57 -14.87 -13.11
N PHE A 216 4.67 -13.92 -12.89
CA PHE A 216 3.76 -13.91 -11.75
C PHE A 216 2.41 -14.56 -12.08
N VAL A 217 1.73 -15.04 -11.05
CA VAL A 217 0.30 -15.35 -11.09
C VAL A 217 -0.37 -14.51 -10.02
N LEU A 218 -1.28 -13.62 -10.42
CA LEU A 218 -2.09 -12.79 -9.53
C LEU A 218 -3.54 -13.26 -9.56
N GLN A 219 -4.03 -13.77 -8.44
CA GLN A 219 -5.39 -14.26 -8.31
C GLN A 219 -6.24 -13.21 -7.58
N GLU A 220 -7.31 -12.76 -8.25
CA GLU A 220 -8.30 -11.88 -7.61
C GLU A 220 -9.00 -12.64 -6.49
N GLN A 221 -9.13 -11.98 -5.34
CA GLN A 221 -9.80 -12.52 -4.17
C GLN A 221 -11.20 -11.92 -4.12
N ILE A 222 -12.21 -12.77 -3.95
CA ILE A 222 -13.59 -12.38 -3.78
C ILE A 222 -14.02 -12.88 -2.41
N ASP A 223 -13.91 -12.04 -1.40
CA ASP A 223 -14.30 -12.40 -0.04
C ASP A 223 -15.83 -12.42 0.08
N GLU A 224 -16.39 -13.42 0.77
CA GLU A 224 -17.83 -13.49 1.07
C GLU A 224 -18.31 -12.29 1.91
N ASP A 225 -17.39 -11.69 2.67
CA ASP A 225 -17.62 -10.54 3.56
C ASP A 225 -17.33 -9.17 2.92
N ARG A 226 -17.07 -9.11 1.60
CA ARG A 226 -16.61 -7.89 0.91
C ARG A 226 -17.45 -6.62 1.16
N SER A 227 -18.74 -6.78 1.49
CA SER A 227 -19.67 -5.69 1.77
C SER A 227 -19.75 -5.29 3.25
N ARG A 228 -18.89 -5.84 4.11
CA ARG A 228 -18.83 -5.54 5.54
C ARG A 228 -17.42 -5.17 5.94
N TRP A 229 -17.31 -4.14 6.77
CA TRP A 229 -16.10 -3.87 7.52
C TRP A 229 -16.05 -4.77 8.75
N LEU A 230 -15.01 -5.59 8.87
CA LEU A 230 -14.81 -6.48 10.01
C LEU A 230 -13.59 -6.11 10.86
N GLY A 231 -12.91 -5.01 10.53
CA GLY A 231 -11.99 -4.36 11.44
C GLY A 231 -12.73 -3.85 12.68
N THR A 232 -12.07 -3.96 13.83
CA THR A 232 -12.58 -3.57 15.14
C THR A 232 -11.99 -2.25 15.63
N LEU A 233 -10.86 -1.83 15.06
CA LEU A 233 -10.22 -0.57 15.41
C LEU A 233 -10.96 0.63 14.82
N PRO A 234 -11.12 1.73 15.60
CA PRO A 234 -11.79 2.94 15.12
C PRO A 234 -10.96 3.66 14.06
N VAL A 235 -11.63 4.18 13.03
CA VAL A 235 -11.01 5.00 11.97
C VAL A 235 -11.57 6.42 12.04
N SER A 236 -10.72 7.43 11.95
CA SER A 236 -11.14 8.84 12.03
C SER A 236 -12.25 9.16 11.04
N ASN A 237 -13.33 9.77 11.52
CA ASN A 237 -14.46 10.27 10.73
C ASN A 237 -15.18 9.22 9.86
N LEU A 238 -14.96 7.92 10.10
CA LEU A 238 -15.58 6.83 9.34
C LEU A 238 -16.17 5.79 10.29
N ASP A 239 -17.48 5.56 10.20
CA ASP A 239 -18.13 4.44 10.85
C ASP A 239 -17.99 3.14 10.03
N SER A 240 -18.49 2.03 10.57
CA SER A 240 -18.42 0.72 9.92
C SER A 240 -19.15 0.66 8.57
N GLU A 241 -20.20 1.46 8.37
CA GLU A 241 -20.95 1.49 7.12
C GLU A 241 -20.16 2.23 6.04
N ALA A 242 -19.60 3.40 6.37
CA ALA A 242 -18.71 4.15 5.49
C ALA A 242 -17.47 3.33 5.11
N LEU A 243 -16.86 2.64 6.07
CA LEU A 243 -15.72 1.74 5.83
C LEU A 243 -16.10 0.55 4.94
N ALA A 244 -17.30 -0.01 5.12
CA ALA A 244 -17.80 -1.09 4.26
C ALA A 244 -17.99 -0.63 2.81
N VAL A 245 -18.50 0.59 2.59
CA VAL A 245 -18.61 1.19 1.24
C VAL A 245 -17.23 1.39 0.61
N ARG A 246 -16.27 1.92 1.38
CA ARG A 246 -14.87 2.10 0.91
C ARG A 246 -14.25 0.75 0.52
N LYS A 247 -14.43 -0.28 1.36
CA LYS A 247 -13.98 -1.65 1.12
C LYS A 247 -14.62 -2.27 -0.12
N ASP A 248 -15.95 -2.16 -0.26
CA ASP A 248 -16.63 -2.71 -1.44
C ASP A 248 -16.20 -2.01 -2.74
N ASN A 249 -15.72 -0.76 -2.66
CA ASN A 249 -15.18 -0.05 -3.81
C ASN A 249 -13.75 -0.49 -4.21
N CYS A 250 -13.26 -1.61 -3.71
CA CYS A 250 -11.92 -2.13 -4.02
C CYS A 250 -11.96 -3.45 -4.78
N ARG A 251 -10.87 -3.74 -5.49
CA ARG A 251 -10.46 -5.04 -6.00
C ARG A 251 -9.15 -5.42 -5.32
N PHE A 252 -8.92 -6.71 -5.13
CA PHE A 252 -7.77 -7.21 -4.39
C PHE A 252 -7.24 -8.50 -5.01
N TRP A 253 -5.92 -8.59 -5.16
CA TRP A 253 -5.23 -9.74 -5.71
C TRP A 253 -4.12 -10.18 -4.77
N ILE A 254 -3.93 -11.49 -4.70
CA ILE A 254 -2.75 -12.10 -4.10
C ILE A 254 -1.94 -12.69 -5.24
N GLY A 255 -0.70 -12.24 -5.34
CA GLY A 255 0.25 -12.70 -6.33
C GLY A 255 1.40 -13.52 -5.75
N ARG A 256 1.99 -14.34 -6.60
CA ARG A 256 3.22 -15.12 -6.33
C ARG A 256 3.94 -15.39 -7.64
N TRP A 257 5.18 -15.86 -7.56
CA TRP A 257 5.85 -16.45 -8.71
C TRP A 257 5.08 -17.69 -9.22
N ALA A 258 4.98 -17.82 -10.54
CA ALA A 258 4.33 -18.95 -11.20
C ALA A 258 5.09 -20.27 -10.94
N ASN A 259 6.41 -20.20 -11.07
CA ASN A 259 7.35 -21.30 -10.89
C ASN A 259 8.42 -20.88 -9.87
N VAL A 260 8.55 -21.67 -8.80
CA VAL A 260 9.58 -21.55 -7.77
C VAL A 260 10.17 -22.92 -7.51
#